data_AF-A0A4D6LH15-F1
#
_entry.id   AF-A0A4D6LH15-F1
#
_cell.length_a   1.000
_cell.length_b   1.000
_cell.length_c   1.000
_cell.angle_alpha   90.00
_cell.angle_beta   90.00
_cell.angle_gamma   90.00
#
_symmetry.space_group_name_H-M   'P 1'
#
loop_
_entity.id
_entity.type
_entity.pdbx_description
1 polymer ?
#
loop_
_entity_poly.entity_id
_entity_poly.type
_entity_poly.pdbx_seq_one_letter_code
_entity_poly.pdbx_strand_id
1 'polypeptide(L)'
;MEISLKKLWVISILIIQQFAFLADASHSRKKIVPALYVFGDSTVDAGNNNNLKTLAKANKFPYGIDFNNCSTGRFSNGKTIADILAIRLGLPTPPPYLGVPKSQRHQVVTGINYASGSCGILNSTRSGDCLSLDKQIEYFTLSVVNDLPRSIHSKTKLRHYLANSIYLLSIGSNDYMLNYFKYPNETNNKLNPEKYADYLLEQLTSRIKRVYDLGARKFVMREEKENIIVGEGVKRDKDQEFEKVEDDE
;
A
#
# COMPACT_ATOMS: atom_id res chain seq x y z
N MET A 1 53.69 16.38 -31.97
CA MET A 1 52.32 16.17 -32.50
C MET A 1 51.68 14.85 -32.02
N GLU A 2 52.29 14.09 -31.09
CA GLU A 2 51.72 12.81 -30.59
C GLU A 2 50.84 12.93 -29.34
N ILE A 3 50.97 14.03 -28.59
CA ILE A 3 50.23 14.25 -27.33
C ILE A 3 48.74 14.53 -27.59
N SER A 4 48.36 14.88 -28.83
CA SER A 4 46.99 15.21 -29.23
C SER A 4 46.10 13.97 -29.39
N LEU A 5 46.60 12.91 -30.04
CA LEU A 5 45.80 11.70 -30.30
C LEU A 5 45.47 10.90 -29.03
N LYS A 6 46.41 10.78 -28.08
CA LYS A 6 46.16 10.05 -26.82
C LYS A 6 45.10 10.73 -25.97
N LYS A 7 45.08 12.07 -25.93
CA LYS A 7 44.05 12.85 -25.22
C LYS A 7 42.68 12.69 -25.87
N LEU A 8 42.61 12.77 -27.21
CA LEU A 8 41.36 12.54 -27.95
C LEU A 8 40.82 11.13 -27.70
N TRP A 9 41.68 10.11 -27.70
CA TRP A 9 41.29 8.72 -27.45
C TRP A 9 40.75 8.50 -26.03
N VAL A 10 41.38 9.10 -25.01
CA VAL A 10 40.90 9.03 -23.62
C VAL A 10 39.56 9.75 -23.45
N ILE A 11 39.39 10.91 -24.08
CA ILE A 11 38.10 11.65 -24.07
C ILE A 11 37.01 10.82 -24.74
N SER A 12 37.29 10.17 -25.87
CA SER A 12 36.34 9.27 -26.53
C SER A 12 35.93 8.10 -25.63
N ILE A 13 36.85 7.49 -24.90
CA ILE A 13 36.53 6.41 -23.95
C ILE A 13 35.64 6.91 -22.81
N LEU A 14 35.92 8.09 -22.25
CA LEU A 14 35.11 8.67 -21.18
C LEU A 14 33.68 9.01 -21.67
N ILE A 15 33.55 9.51 -22.90
CA ILE A 15 32.24 9.75 -23.52
C ILE A 15 31.49 8.43 -23.74
N ILE A 16 32.16 7.39 -24.27
CA ILE A 16 31.56 6.07 -24.48
C ILE A 16 31.11 5.45 -23.14
N GLN A 17 31.89 5.60 -22.07
CA GLN A 17 31.52 5.13 -20.73
C GLN A 17 30.31 5.88 -20.16
N GLN A 18 30.21 7.20 -20.37
CA GLN A 18 29.02 7.97 -19.97
C GLN A 18 27.78 7.57 -20.76
N PHE A 19 27.90 7.33 -22.08
CA PHE A 19 26.80 6.84 -22.91
C PHE A 19 26.37 5.42 -22.55
N ALA A 20 27.31 4.53 -22.20
CA ALA A 20 27.00 3.18 -21.74
C ALA A 20 26.26 3.19 -20.38
N PHE A 21 26.65 4.07 -19.45
CA PHE A 21 25.94 4.25 -18.17
C PHE A 21 24.52 4.78 -18.35
N LEU A 22 24.30 5.69 -19.31
CA LEU A 22 22.97 6.19 -19.68
C LEU A 22 22.11 5.14 -20.41
N ALA A 23 22.74 4.28 -21.22
CA ALA A 23 22.08 3.16 -21.88
C ALA A 23 21.62 2.08 -20.88
N ASP A 24 22.40 1.80 -19.84
CA ASP A 24 22.03 0.83 -18.80
C ASP A 24 20.94 1.39 -17.86
N ALA A 25 20.96 2.69 -17.60
CA ALA A 25 19.90 3.40 -16.87
C ALA A 25 18.56 3.43 -17.63
N SER A 26 18.56 3.14 -18.94
CA SER A 26 17.37 3.12 -19.80
C SER A 26 16.88 1.71 -20.15
N HIS A 27 17.36 0.67 -19.45
CA HIS A 27 16.73 -0.65 -19.47
C HIS A 27 15.36 -0.59 -18.76
N SER A 28 14.37 -0.04 -19.45
CA SER A 28 12.96 -0.09 -19.06
C SER A 28 12.58 -1.56 -18.89
N ARG A 29 12.45 -2.00 -17.64
CA ARG A 29 11.93 -3.34 -17.33
C ARG A 29 10.65 -3.53 -18.12
N LYS A 30 10.57 -4.63 -18.88
CA LYS A 30 9.40 -4.97 -19.68
C LYS A 30 8.16 -4.92 -18.78
N LYS A 31 7.22 -4.03 -19.10
CA LYS A 31 5.93 -3.94 -18.40
C LYS A 31 5.20 -5.28 -18.53
N ILE A 32 4.87 -5.88 -17.40
CA ILE A 32 4.22 -7.20 -17.34
C ILE A 32 2.69 -7.06 -17.38
N VAL A 33 2.17 -5.99 -16.78
CA VAL A 33 0.74 -5.67 -16.74
C VAL A 33 0.52 -4.20 -17.09
N PRO A 34 -0.69 -3.79 -17.49
CA PRO A 34 -0.95 -2.40 -17.87
C PRO A 34 -0.84 -1.42 -16.71
N ALA A 35 -1.38 -1.79 -15.55
CA ALA A 35 -1.42 -0.93 -14.37
C ALA A 35 -1.51 -1.70 -13.05
N LEU A 36 -1.14 -1.00 -11.97
CA LEU A 36 -1.33 -1.41 -10.59
C LEU A 36 -2.19 -0.37 -9.85
N TYR A 37 -3.41 -0.76 -9.46
CA TYR A 37 -4.27 0.05 -8.61
C TYR A 37 -4.16 -0.42 -7.16
N VAL A 38 -4.07 0.51 -6.22
CA VAL A 38 -3.80 0.19 -4.80
C VAL A 38 -4.91 0.74 -3.92
N PHE A 39 -5.48 -0.14 -3.10
CA PHE A 39 -6.51 0.15 -2.10
C PHE A 39 -5.98 -0.34 -0.75
N GLY A 40 -6.23 0.42 0.30
CA GLY A 40 -5.72 0.01 1.60
C GLY A 40 -5.67 1.09 2.66
N ASP A 41 -4.93 0.77 3.71
CA ASP A 41 -4.63 1.66 4.82
C ASP A 41 -3.18 2.21 4.75
N SER A 42 -2.62 2.60 5.89
CA SER A 42 -1.26 3.15 6.03
C SER A 42 -0.18 2.19 5.52
N THR A 43 -0.43 0.89 5.51
CA THR A 43 0.52 -0.14 5.06
C THR A 43 0.89 -0.01 3.59
N VAL A 44 0.03 0.63 2.79
CA VAL A 44 0.23 0.82 1.35
C VAL A 44 -0.05 2.25 0.87
N ASP A 45 -0.36 3.21 1.76
CA ASP A 45 -0.54 4.62 1.41
C ASP A 45 0.74 5.21 0.79
N ALA A 46 0.58 5.88 -0.35
CA ALA A 46 1.66 6.58 -1.06
C ALA A 46 1.68 8.10 -0.79
N GLY A 47 0.88 8.59 0.15
CA GLY A 47 0.83 9.99 0.59
C GLY A 47 -0.53 10.68 0.44
N ASN A 48 -1.63 9.95 0.27
CA ASN A 48 -2.97 10.55 0.24
C ASN A 48 -3.25 11.29 1.56
N ASN A 49 -2.89 10.69 2.70
CA ASN A 49 -3.12 11.27 4.02
C ASN A 49 -2.47 12.65 4.24
N ASN A 50 -1.38 12.96 3.53
CA ASN A 50 -0.73 14.27 3.63
C ASN A 50 -1.65 15.41 3.20
N ASN A 51 -2.61 15.12 2.32
CA ASN A 51 -3.59 16.04 1.74
C ASN A 51 -4.91 16.10 2.53
N LEU A 52 -5.01 15.41 3.67
CA LEU A 52 -6.20 15.37 4.53
C LEU A 52 -6.00 16.18 5.82
N LYS A 53 -7.10 16.57 6.48
CA LYS A 53 -7.07 17.23 7.80
C LYS A 53 -7.02 16.18 8.92
N THR A 54 -5.86 15.53 9.04
CA THR A 54 -5.62 14.46 10.01
C THR A 54 -4.23 14.56 10.64
N LEU A 55 -4.06 13.96 11.82
CA LEU A 55 -2.76 13.79 12.46
C LEU A 55 -1.97 12.62 11.86
N ALA A 56 -2.64 11.68 11.20
CA ALA A 56 -2.04 10.52 10.57
C ALA A 56 -1.36 10.91 9.26
N LYS A 57 -0.22 11.61 9.32
CA LYS A 57 0.58 12.03 8.17
C LYS A 57 1.99 11.46 8.24
N ALA A 58 2.47 11.00 7.09
CA ALA A 58 3.83 10.48 6.92
C ALA A 58 4.72 11.45 6.12
N ASN A 59 4.66 12.73 6.49
CA ASN A 59 5.37 13.85 5.85
C ASN A 59 6.46 14.47 6.73
N LYS A 60 6.94 13.73 7.73
CA LYS A 60 7.99 14.16 8.67
C LYS A 60 8.95 13.02 8.95
N PHE A 61 10.15 13.36 9.43
CA PHE A 61 11.11 12.40 9.96
C PHE A 61 10.47 11.48 11.03
N PRO A 62 10.75 10.17 11.08
CA PRO A 62 11.76 9.43 10.30
C PRO A 62 11.25 8.86 8.95
N TYR A 63 10.02 9.18 8.52
CA TYR A 63 9.48 8.61 7.28
C TYR A 63 10.31 9.00 6.07
N GLY A 64 10.64 8.01 5.23
CA GLY A 64 11.41 8.21 4.00
C GLY A 64 12.93 8.33 4.16
N ILE A 65 13.49 7.98 5.33
CA ILE A 65 14.96 7.95 5.54
C ILE A 65 15.69 7.08 4.50
N ASP A 66 15.12 5.92 4.14
CA ASP A 66 15.64 5.01 3.10
C ASP A 66 15.15 5.37 1.68
N PHE A 67 14.43 6.49 1.54
CA PHE A 67 13.90 7.03 0.28
C PHE A 67 14.59 8.36 -0.06
N ASN A 68 15.93 8.38 0.06
CA ASN A 68 16.79 9.55 -0.10
C ASN A 68 16.61 10.61 1.00
N ASN A 69 16.34 10.21 2.26
CA ASN A 69 16.11 11.13 3.37
C ASN A 69 14.94 12.13 3.14
N CYS A 70 13.95 11.76 2.33
CA CYS A 70 12.79 12.60 2.03
C CYS A 70 11.49 11.88 2.37
N SER A 71 10.64 12.51 3.18
CA SER A 71 9.32 11.95 3.49
C SER A 71 8.42 11.94 2.25
N THR A 72 8.06 10.74 1.79
CA THR A 72 7.24 10.55 0.58
C THR A 72 5.75 10.34 0.87
N GLY A 73 5.30 10.48 2.12
CA GLY A 73 3.92 10.16 2.51
C GLY A 73 3.65 8.67 2.73
N ARG A 74 4.68 7.83 2.71
CA ARG A 74 4.60 6.40 3.04
C ARG A 74 4.86 6.24 4.52
N PHE A 75 4.04 5.45 5.23
CA PHE A 75 4.22 5.14 6.65
C PHE A 75 5.34 4.12 6.88
N SER A 76 6.51 4.39 6.31
CA SER A 76 7.70 3.55 6.38
C SER A 76 8.96 4.41 6.20
N ASN A 77 10.11 3.84 6.53
CA ASN A 77 11.41 4.41 6.20
C ASN A 77 11.63 4.47 4.69
N GLY A 78 10.97 3.60 3.92
CA GLY A 78 11.19 3.47 2.48
C GLY A 78 9.96 3.03 1.70
N LYS A 79 10.20 2.12 0.75
CA LYS A 79 9.17 1.58 -0.17
C LYS A 79 8.18 0.69 0.58
N THR A 80 6.89 0.84 0.29
CA THR A 80 5.84 -0.08 0.74
C THR A 80 5.79 -1.32 -0.15
N ILE A 81 5.01 -2.32 0.25
CA ILE A 81 4.79 -3.51 -0.60
C ILE A 81 4.16 -3.15 -1.96
N ALA A 82 3.37 -2.07 -2.03
CA ALA A 82 2.80 -1.59 -3.27
C ALA A 82 3.88 -1.08 -4.25
N ASP A 83 4.90 -0.39 -3.74
CA ASP A 83 6.01 0.08 -4.56
C ASP A 83 6.88 -1.08 -5.05
N ILE A 84 7.18 -2.01 -4.16
CA ILE A 84 7.96 -3.21 -4.48
C ILE A 84 7.25 -4.01 -5.56
N LEU A 85 5.93 -4.19 -5.43
CA LEU A 85 5.11 -4.87 -6.44
C LEU A 85 5.14 -4.12 -7.78
N ALA A 86 4.97 -2.80 -7.79
CA ALA A 86 5.03 -2.00 -9.01
C ALA A 86 6.38 -2.17 -9.74
N ILE A 87 7.48 -2.10 -8.99
CA ILE A 87 8.84 -2.28 -9.49
C ILE A 87 9.04 -3.67 -10.10
N ARG A 88 8.50 -4.72 -9.45
CA ARG A 88 8.56 -6.10 -9.97
C ARG A 88 7.69 -6.30 -11.22
N LEU A 89 6.62 -5.54 -11.37
CA LEU A 89 5.75 -5.54 -12.55
C LEU A 89 6.29 -4.70 -13.73
N GLY A 90 7.44 -4.03 -13.54
CA GLY A 90 8.01 -3.11 -14.54
C GLY A 90 7.24 -1.79 -14.66
N LEU A 91 6.50 -1.41 -13.62
CA LEU A 91 5.70 -0.19 -13.55
C LEU A 91 6.37 0.89 -12.68
N PRO A 92 6.11 2.18 -12.94
CA PRO A 92 6.41 3.22 -11.95
C PRO A 92 5.56 2.99 -10.69
N THR A 93 6.03 3.51 -9.54
CA THR A 93 5.27 3.45 -8.29
C THR A 93 3.96 4.25 -8.44
N PRO A 94 2.78 3.69 -8.12
CA PRO A 94 1.52 4.40 -8.26
C PRO A 94 1.47 5.65 -7.38
N PRO A 95 1.19 6.85 -7.93
CA PRO A 95 1.12 8.08 -7.15
C PRO A 95 -0.16 8.12 -6.30
N PRO A 96 -0.18 8.90 -5.20
CA PRO A 96 -1.39 9.11 -4.41
C PRO A 96 -2.44 9.91 -5.20
N TYR A 97 -3.68 9.44 -5.28
CA TYR A 97 -4.77 10.09 -6.01
C TYR A 97 -4.97 11.58 -5.65
N LEU A 98 -4.87 11.91 -4.36
CA LEU A 98 -5.00 13.29 -3.87
C LEU A 98 -3.76 14.15 -4.17
N GLY A 99 -2.60 13.53 -4.39
CA GLY A 99 -1.38 14.23 -4.79
C GLY A 99 -1.27 14.49 -6.30
N VAL A 100 -2.12 13.85 -7.12
CA VAL A 100 -2.16 14.10 -8.58
C VAL A 100 -3.15 15.22 -8.88
N PRO A 101 -2.72 16.33 -9.54
CA PRO A 101 -3.62 17.38 -9.98
C PRO A 101 -4.75 16.84 -10.84
N LYS A 102 -6.00 17.27 -10.60
CA LYS A 102 -7.18 16.78 -11.32
C LYS A 102 -7.03 16.91 -12.84
N SER A 103 -6.42 18.00 -13.32
CA SER A 103 -6.17 18.23 -14.74
C SER A 103 -5.19 17.22 -15.37
N GLN A 104 -4.34 16.57 -14.58
CA GLN A 104 -3.30 15.65 -15.06
C GLN A 104 -3.63 14.18 -14.83
N ARG A 105 -4.67 13.84 -14.06
CA ARG A 105 -5.02 12.44 -13.72
C ARG A 105 -5.19 11.53 -14.93
N HIS A 106 -5.74 12.06 -16.02
CA HIS A 106 -5.90 11.31 -17.28
C HIS A 106 -4.58 10.80 -17.87
N GLN A 107 -3.45 11.44 -17.55
CA GLN A 107 -2.12 11.05 -18.02
C GLN A 107 -1.55 9.87 -17.21
N VAL A 108 -2.11 9.56 -16.03
CA VAL A 108 -1.66 8.48 -15.16
C VAL A 108 -2.31 7.15 -15.57
N VAL A 109 -1.73 6.52 -16.60
CA VAL A 109 -2.25 5.28 -17.22
C VAL A 109 -1.53 4.00 -16.74
N THR A 110 -0.76 4.07 -15.66
CA THR A 110 -0.05 2.91 -15.07
C THR A 110 -0.56 2.54 -13.67
N GLY A 111 -1.68 3.14 -13.27
CA GLY A 111 -2.34 2.90 -12.00
C GLY A 111 -2.13 4.02 -10.99
N ILE A 112 -3.02 4.06 -10.00
CA ILE A 112 -3.08 5.09 -8.96
C ILE A 112 -3.21 4.40 -7.60
N ASN A 113 -2.63 5.03 -6.58
CA ASN A 113 -2.81 4.65 -5.19
C ASN A 113 -3.96 5.43 -4.54
N TYR A 114 -5.01 4.73 -4.13
CA TYR A 114 -6.17 5.29 -3.42
C TYR A 114 -6.11 5.05 -1.91
N ALA A 115 -5.13 4.29 -1.41
CA ALA A 115 -5.03 3.91 0.00
C ALA A 115 -4.88 5.11 0.92
N SER A 116 -5.34 4.96 2.17
CA SER A 116 -5.33 6.03 3.17
C SER A 116 -5.26 5.45 4.57
N GLY A 117 -4.26 5.88 5.34
CA GLY A 117 -4.11 5.49 6.74
C GLY A 117 -5.26 5.92 7.64
N SER A 118 -5.39 5.23 8.77
CA SER A 118 -6.40 5.47 9.83
C SER A 118 -7.85 5.17 9.44
N CYS A 119 -8.08 4.45 8.35
CA CYS A 119 -9.40 4.00 7.89
C CYS A 119 -9.45 2.47 7.76
N GLY A 120 -10.63 1.90 7.91
CA GLY A 120 -10.88 0.46 7.70
C GLY A 120 -11.80 0.16 6.51
N ILE A 121 -12.21 -1.11 6.45
CA ILE A 121 -13.24 -1.64 5.55
C ILE A 121 -14.57 -0.92 5.83
N LEU A 122 -14.90 -0.72 7.11
CA LEU A 122 -16.13 -0.05 7.54
C LEU A 122 -15.96 1.47 7.49
N ASN A 123 -17.01 2.19 7.08
CA ASN A 123 -17.01 3.66 7.09
C ASN A 123 -16.94 4.26 8.50
N SER A 124 -17.39 3.51 9.51
CA SER A 124 -17.31 3.90 10.93
C SER A 124 -15.90 3.75 11.50
N THR A 125 -15.07 2.89 10.91
CA THR A 125 -13.69 2.67 11.35
C THR A 125 -12.82 3.82 10.88
N ARG A 126 -12.55 4.78 11.78
CA ARG A 126 -11.70 5.93 11.46
C ARG A 126 -11.06 6.59 12.67
N SER A 127 -9.93 7.25 12.42
CA SER A 127 -9.35 8.24 13.33
C SER A 127 -8.98 9.51 12.55
N GLY A 128 -9.77 10.58 12.74
CA GLY A 128 -9.70 11.80 11.94
C GLY A 128 -10.18 11.62 10.49
N ASP A 129 -9.80 12.57 9.63
CA ASP A 129 -10.05 12.47 8.20
C ASP A 129 -9.19 11.37 7.57
N CYS A 130 -9.84 10.49 6.81
CA CYS A 130 -9.21 9.41 6.05
C CYS A 130 -10.16 8.98 4.91
N LEU A 131 -9.62 8.27 3.91
CA LEU A 131 -10.40 7.70 2.82
C LEU A 131 -10.82 6.28 3.19
N SER A 132 -12.07 6.09 3.61
CA SER A 132 -12.61 4.74 3.84
C SER A 132 -12.59 3.93 2.54
N LEU A 133 -12.65 2.60 2.62
CA LEU A 133 -12.64 1.77 1.41
C LEU A 133 -13.71 2.20 0.39
N ASP A 134 -14.89 2.62 0.85
CA ASP A 134 -15.93 3.15 -0.01
C ASP A 134 -15.51 4.43 -0.75
N LYS A 135 -14.77 5.32 -0.10
CA LYS A 135 -14.23 6.54 -0.72
C LYS A 135 -13.10 6.23 -1.71
N GLN A 136 -12.27 5.24 -1.39
CA GLN A 136 -11.22 4.77 -2.30
C GLN A 136 -11.83 4.18 -3.58
N ILE A 137 -12.90 3.39 -3.45
CA ILE A 137 -13.66 2.85 -4.58
C ILE A 137 -14.33 3.97 -5.37
N GLU A 138 -14.88 4.99 -4.73
CA GLU A 138 -15.43 6.16 -5.41
C GLU A 138 -14.37 6.85 -6.28
N TYR A 139 -13.17 7.06 -5.77
CA TYR A 139 -12.07 7.64 -6.56
C TYR A 139 -11.63 6.75 -7.71
N PHE A 140 -11.60 5.43 -7.52
CA PHE A 140 -11.37 4.51 -8.61
C PHE A 140 -12.48 4.58 -9.68
N THR A 141 -13.75 4.65 -9.28
CA THR A 141 -14.88 4.88 -10.20
C THR A 141 -14.68 6.15 -11.02
N LEU A 142 -14.28 7.25 -10.37
CA LEU A 142 -13.99 8.52 -11.07
C LEU A 142 -12.85 8.37 -12.06
N SER A 143 -11.78 7.63 -11.71
CA SER A 143 -10.69 7.34 -12.65
C SER A 143 -11.17 6.52 -13.85
N VAL A 144 -12.01 5.50 -13.64
CA VAL A 144 -12.55 4.66 -14.72
C VAL A 144 -13.50 5.43 -15.64
N VAL A 145 -14.34 6.30 -15.08
CA VAL A 145 -15.40 7.00 -15.84
C VAL A 145 -14.90 8.29 -16.49
N ASN A 146 -14.00 9.03 -15.84
CA ASN A 146 -13.63 10.38 -16.26
C ASN A 146 -12.18 10.50 -16.77
N ASP A 147 -11.25 9.80 -16.13
CA ASP A 147 -9.81 10.01 -16.38
C ASP A 147 -9.29 9.08 -17.49
N LEU A 148 -9.44 7.77 -17.33
CA LEU A 148 -8.92 6.76 -18.25
C LEU A 148 -9.49 6.85 -19.68
N PRO A 149 -10.79 7.14 -19.92
CA PRO A 149 -11.32 7.25 -21.28
C PRO A 149 -10.69 8.36 -22.12
N ARG A 150 -10.06 9.35 -21.48
CA ARG A 150 -9.33 10.44 -22.17
C ARG A 150 -8.00 9.99 -22.76
N SER A 151 -7.46 8.87 -22.30
CA SER A 151 -6.22 8.28 -22.82
C SER A 151 -6.45 6.92 -23.49
N ILE A 152 -7.54 6.24 -23.14
CA ILE A 152 -7.95 4.93 -23.69
C ILE A 152 -9.34 5.09 -24.31
N HIS A 153 -9.38 5.63 -25.53
CA HIS A 153 -10.62 6.06 -26.18
C HIS A 153 -11.62 4.94 -26.51
N SER A 154 -11.15 3.70 -26.66
CA SER A 154 -12.02 2.56 -26.99
C SER A 154 -12.52 1.87 -25.73
N LYS A 155 -13.86 1.73 -25.60
CA LYS A 155 -14.49 0.97 -24.51
C LYS A 155 -13.96 -0.47 -24.41
N THR A 156 -13.75 -1.13 -25.56
CA THR A 156 -13.20 -2.50 -25.59
C THR A 156 -11.76 -2.53 -25.11
N LYS A 157 -10.92 -1.58 -25.55
CA LYS A 157 -9.54 -1.47 -25.06
C LYS A 157 -9.49 -1.16 -23.57
N LEU A 158 -10.36 -0.28 -23.08
CA LEU A 158 -10.45 0.06 -21.65
C LEU A 158 -10.85 -1.16 -20.81
N ARG A 159 -11.86 -1.93 -21.24
CA ARG A 159 -12.26 -3.16 -20.56
C ARG A 159 -11.12 -4.19 -20.53
N HIS A 160 -10.41 -4.36 -21.65
CA HIS A 160 -9.26 -5.26 -21.70
C HIS A 160 -8.10 -4.78 -20.83
N TYR A 161 -7.83 -3.47 -20.80
CA TYR A 161 -6.81 -2.84 -19.97
C TYR A 161 -7.10 -3.06 -18.47
N LEU A 162 -8.35 -2.81 -18.03
CA LEU A 162 -8.76 -3.00 -16.64
C LEU A 162 -8.70 -4.48 -16.24
N ALA A 163 -9.23 -5.37 -17.08
CA ALA A 163 -9.21 -6.82 -16.82
C ALA A 163 -7.79 -7.40 -16.72
N ASN A 164 -6.80 -6.78 -17.37
CA ASN A 164 -5.41 -7.21 -17.31
C ASN A 164 -4.55 -6.49 -16.27
N SER A 165 -5.07 -5.45 -15.62
CA SER A 165 -4.41 -4.73 -14.53
C SER A 165 -4.49 -5.50 -13.21
N ILE A 166 -3.62 -5.14 -12.27
CA ILE A 166 -3.57 -5.72 -10.92
C ILE A 166 -4.17 -4.75 -9.91
N TYR A 167 -4.89 -5.30 -8.94
CA TYR A 167 -5.58 -4.57 -7.88
C TYR A 167 -5.07 -5.07 -6.52
N LEU A 168 -4.20 -4.29 -5.88
CA LEU A 168 -3.66 -4.60 -4.56
C LEU A 168 -4.61 -4.07 -3.48
N LEU A 169 -5.00 -4.92 -2.54
CA LEU A 169 -5.85 -4.60 -1.40
C LEU A 169 -5.13 -4.98 -0.10
N SER A 170 -4.92 -4.00 0.78
CA SER A 170 -4.28 -4.18 2.10
C SER A 170 -5.02 -3.33 3.13
N ILE A 171 -6.05 -3.91 3.77
CA ILE A 171 -6.96 -3.22 4.69
C ILE A 171 -7.62 -4.22 5.64
N GLY A 172 -7.97 -3.77 6.84
CA GLY A 172 -8.77 -4.53 7.83
C GLY A 172 -8.23 -4.42 9.25
N SER A 173 -6.92 -4.23 9.42
CA SER A 173 -6.27 -4.05 10.73
C SER A 173 -6.95 -2.98 11.59
N ASN A 174 -7.28 -1.84 10.96
CA ASN A 174 -7.91 -0.72 11.62
C ASN A 174 -9.33 -1.03 12.10
N ASP A 175 -10.07 -1.95 11.47
CA ASP A 175 -11.40 -2.33 11.93
C ASP A 175 -11.30 -3.03 13.29
N TYR A 176 -10.23 -3.78 13.54
CA TYR A 176 -9.96 -4.28 14.88
C TYR A 176 -9.49 -3.16 15.83
N MET A 177 -8.45 -2.42 15.43
CA MET A 177 -7.78 -1.45 16.31
C MET A 177 -8.64 -0.23 16.67
N LEU A 178 -9.37 0.32 15.70
CA LEU A 178 -10.11 1.59 15.84
C LEU A 178 -11.62 1.40 16.03
N ASN A 179 -12.11 0.17 16.00
CA ASN A 179 -13.53 -0.16 16.17
C ASN A 179 -13.69 -1.29 17.20
N TYR A 180 -13.33 -2.53 16.85
CA TYR A 180 -13.56 -3.73 17.68
C TYR A 180 -12.90 -3.71 19.07
N PHE A 181 -11.72 -3.10 19.23
CA PHE A 181 -11.06 -3.00 20.54
C PHE A 181 -11.25 -1.63 21.19
N LYS A 182 -11.66 -0.62 20.43
CA LYS A 182 -11.73 0.77 20.90
C LYS A 182 -13.02 1.09 21.66
N TYR A 183 -14.15 0.52 21.26
CA TYR A 183 -15.47 0.88 21.81
C TYR A 183 -16.19 -0.32 22.46
N PRO A 184 -15.68 -0.88 23.57
CA PRO A 184 -16.14 -2.16 24.13
C PRO A 184 -17.65 -2.24 24.45
N ASN A 185 -18.34 -1.10 24.55
CA ASN A 185 -19.75 -1.01 24.86
C ASN A 185 -20.67 -0.79 23.63
N GLU A 186 -20.11 -0.67 22.42
CA GLU A 186 -20.88 -0.50 21.18
C GLU A 186 -21.29 -1.84 20.53
N THR A 187 -22.29 -1.78 19.65
CA THR A 187 -22.97 -2.95 19.04
C THR A 187 -22.01 -3.92 18.33
N ASN A 188 -20.94 -3.41 17.71
CA ASN A 188 -19.99 -4.23 16.98
C ASN A 188 -19.05 -5.02 17.90
N ASN A 189 -18.75 -4.51 19.10
CA ASN A 189 -17.86 -5.15 20.08
C ASN A 189 -18.60 -6.20 20.92
N LYS A 190 -19.93 -6.24 20.83
CA LYS A 190 -20.75 -7.32 21.39
C LYS A 190 -20.68 -8.60 20.55
N LEU A 191 -20.22 -8.53 19.30
CA LEU A 191 -19.91 -9.71 18.51
C LEU A 191 -18.67 -10.38 19.09
N ASN A 192 -18.67 -11.71 19.16
CA ASN A 192 -17.41 -12.42 19.41
C ASN A 192 -16.47 -12.21 18.20
N PRO A 193 -15.15 -12.45 18.37
CA PRO A 193 -14.18 -12.15 17.32
C PRO A 193 -14.49 -12.82 15.98
N GLU A 194 -14.98 -14.07 16.00
CA GLU A 194 -15.36 -14.82 14.80
C GLU A 194 -16.51 -14.16 14.03
N LYS A 195 -17.61 -13.79 14.72
CA LYS A 195 -18.74 -13.09 14.08
C LYS A 195 -18.35 -11.72 13.55
N TYR A 196 -17.43 -11.03 14.22
CA TYR A 196 -16.92 -9.75 13.72
C TYR A 196 -16.06 -9.95 12.46
N ALA A 197 -15.23 -10.99 12.42
CA ALA A 197 -14.47 -11.36 11.22
C ALA A 197 -15.41 -11.71 10.04
N ASP A 198 -16.44 -12.50 10.27
CA ASP A 198 -17.46 -12.84 9.26
C ASP A 198 -18.15 -11.58 8.72
N TYR A 199 -18.53 -10.66 9.61
CA TYR A 199 -19.10 -9.36 9.24
C TYR A 199 -18.13 -8.55 8.37
N LEU A 200 -16.85 -8.43 8.76
CA LEU A 200 -15.85 -7.74 7.96
C LEU A 200 -15.64 -8.38 6.58
N LEU A 201 -15.64 -9.71 6.51
CA LEU A 201 -15.52 -10.45 5.25
C LEU A 201 -16.72 -10.19 4.33
N GLU A 202 -17.94 -10.15 4.86
CA GLU A 202 -19.13 -9.77 4.09
C GLU A 202 -19.00 -8.34 3.53
N GLN A 203 -18.60 -7.40 4.39
CA GLN A 203 -18.43 -6.00 4.00
C GLN A 203 -17.32 -5.83 2.95
N LEU A 204 -16.20 -6.53 3.11
CA LEU A 204 -15.07 -6.53 2.16
C LEU A 204 -15.48 -7.14 0.82
N THR A 205 -16.18 -8.28 0.85
CA THR A 205 -16.67 -8.98 -0.35
C THR A 205 -17.59 -8.09 -1.17
N SER A 206 -18.54 -7.40 -0.52
CA SER A 206 -19.43 -6.45 -1.18
C SER A 206 -18.66 -5.32 -1.89
N ARG A 207 -17.58 -4.83 -1.28
CA ARG A 207 -16.74 -3.76 -1.83
C ARG A 207 -15.84 -4.24 -2.97
N ILE A 208 -15.29 -5.45 -2.88
CA ILE A 208 -14.56 -6.09 -3.98
C ILE A 208 -15.47 -6.29 -5.19
N LYS A 209 -16.73 -6.71 -4.99
CA LYS A 209 -17.72 -6.84 -6.08
C LYS A 209 -17.90 -5.51 -6.82
N ARG A 210 -17.99 -4.38 -6.12
CA ARG A 210 -18.08 -3.05 -6.76
C ARG A 210 -16.85 -2.73 -7.62
N VAL A 211 -15.64 -3.09 -7.17
CA VAL A 211 -14.41 -2.92 -7.96
C VAL A 211 -14.39 -3.87 -9.17
N TYR A 212 -14.89 -5.09 -8.99
CA TYR A 212 -15.05 -6.07 -10.06
C TYR A 212 -16.04 -5.60 -11.14
N ASP A 213 -17.16 -4.99 -10.75
CA ASP A 213 -18.17 -4.46 -11.66
C ASP A 213 -17.63 -3.32 -12.53
N LEU A 214 -16.63 -2.59 -12.02
CA LEU A 214 -15.89 -1.55 -12.77
C LEU A 214 -14.87 -2.12 -13.76
N GLY A 215 -14.65 -3.44 -13.79
CA GLY A 215 -13.78 -4.12 -14.77
C GLY A 215 -12.53 -4.79 -14.20
N ALA A 216 -12.31 -4.71 -12.89
CA ALA A 216 -11.18 -5.38 -12.24
C ALA A 216 -11.32 -6.90 -12.25
N ARG A 217 -10.23 -7.63 -12.49
CA ARG A 217 -10.26 -9.12 -12.55
C ARG A 217 -9.17 -9.81 -11.75
N LYS A 218 -8.04 -9.15 -11.48
CA LYS A 218 -6.86 -9.77 -10.85
C LYS A 218 -6.55 -9.05 -9.53
N PHE A 219 -7.00 -9.62 -8.43
CA PHE A 219 -6.82 -9.05 -7.10
C PHE A 219 -5.65 -9.72 -6.39
N VAL A 220 -4.85 -8.91 -5.69
CA VAL A 220 -3.85 -9.37 -4.72
C VAL A 220 -4.31 -8.84 -3.37
N MET A 221 -4.59 -9.73 -2.44
CA MET A 221 -5.02 -9.36 -1.09
C MET A 221 -3.92 -9.70 -0.11
N ARG A 222 -3.57 -8.76 0.77
CA ARG A 222 -2.72 -9.04 1.91
C ARG A 222 -3.58 -9.63 3.02
N GLU A 223 -3.30 -10.88 3.37
CA GLU A 223 -3.78 -11.47 4.61
C GLU A 223 -2.86 -11.03 5.74
N GLU A 224 -3.44 -10.51 6.83
CA GLU A 224 -2.72 -10.32 8.07
C GLU A 224 -2.77 -11.62 8.86
N LYS A 225 -1.82 -12.52 8.57
CA LYS A 225 -1.51 -13.60 9.50
C LYS A 225 -0.63 -13.03 10.60
N GLU A 226 -1.25 -12.45 11.62
CA GLU A 226 -0.61 -12.45 12.92
C GLU A 226 -0.99 -13.76 13.62
N ASN A 227 0.01 -14.56 13.96
CA ASN A 227 -0.11 -15.43 15.12
C ASN A 227 -0.47 -14.48 16.26
N ILE A 228 -1.74 -14.47 16.65
CA ILE A 228 -2.14 -13.87 17.92
C ILE A 228 -1.37 -14.69 18.96
N ILE A 229 -0.21 -14.18 19.37
CA ILE A 229 0.42 -14.61 20.60
C ILE A 229 -0.50 -14.09 21.68
N VAL A 230 -1.59 -14.81 21.92
CA VAL A 230 -2.28 -14.78 23.20
C VAL A 230 -1.17 -15.19 24.16
N GLY A 231 -0.70 -14.24 24.97
CA GLY A 231 0.44 -14.44 25.86
C GLY A 231 0.34 -15.81 26.52
N GLU A 232 1.24 -16.72 26.14
CA GLU A 232 1.42 -17.95 26.86
C GLU A 232 1.71 -17.54 28.30
N GLY A 233 0.90 -18.08 29.20
CA GLY A 233 0.97 -17.77 30.61
C GLY A 233 2.40 -17.84 31.10
N VAL A 234 2.74 -16.90 31.98
CA VAL A 234 3.82 -17.08 32.94
C VAL A 234 3.51 -18.38 33.69
N LYS A 235 4.06 -19.50 33.19
CA LYS A 235 4.30 -20.68 33.99
C LYS A 235 5.26 -20.22 35.07
N ARG A 236 4.76 -20.14 36.30
CA ARG A 236 5.60 -20.16 37.49
C ARG A 236 6.47 -21.41 37.39
N ASP A 237 7.77 -21.22 37.31
CA ASP A 237 8.75 -22.28 37.51
C ASP A 237 8.41 -23.00 38.82
N LYS A 238 8.09 -24.29 38.68
CA LYS A 238 8.26 -25.25 39.75
C LYS A 238 9.72 -25.64 39.66
N ASP A 239 10.55 -25.07 40.52
CA ASP A 239 11.81 -25.62 41.01
C ASP A 239 12.29 -24.73 42.16
N GLN A 240 11.67 -24.91 43.33
CA GLN A 240 12.35 -24.69 44.61
C GLN A 240 12.00 -25.85 45.53
N GLU A 241 13.06 -26.57 45.89
CA GLU A 241 13.13 -27.71 46.77
C GLU A 241 12.44 -27.43 48.10
N PHE A 242 11.58 -28.34 48.53
CA PHE A 242 11.17 -28.45 49.93
C PHE A 242 12.26 -29.27 50.64
N GLU A 243 13.21 -28.57 51.27
CA GLU A 243 14.02 -29.15 52.34
C GLU A 243 13.12 -29.29 53.57
N LYS A 244 12.85 -30.54 53.97
CA LYS A 244 12.32 -30.86 55.30
C LYS A 244 13.45 -30.62 56.30
N VAL A 245 13.26 -29.67 57.20
CA VAL A 245 13.96 -29.67 58.48
C VAL A 245 13.01 -30.30 59.50
N GLU A 246 13.31 -31.55 59.83
CA GLU A 246 12.97 -32.15 61.12
C GLU A 246 13.75 -31.35 62.19
N ASP A 247 13.07 -30.93 63.25
CA ASP A 247 13.73 -30.76 64.54
C ASP A 247 12.77 -31.28 65.62
N ASP A 248 13.33 -32.24 66.37
CA ASP A 248 12.82 -32.91 67.55
C ASP A 248 12.81 -31.97 68.78
N GLU A 249 12.05 -32.42 69.80
CA GLU A 249 11.86 -31.90 71.19
C GLU A 249 10.80 -30.82 71.45
#